data_AF-A0A2G5S8J8-F1
#
_entry.id   AF-A0A2G5S8J8-F1
#
_cell.length_a   1.000
_cell.length_b   1.000
_cell.length_c   1.000
_cell.angle_alpha   90.00
_cell.angle_beta   90.00
_cell.angle_gamma   90.00
#
_symmetry.space_group_name_H-M   'P 1'
#
loop_
_entity.id
_entity.type
_entity.pdbx_description
1 polymer ?
#
loop_
_entity_poly.entity_id
_entity_poly.type
_entity_poly.pdbx_seq_one_letter_code
_entity_poly.pdbx_strand_id
1 'polypeptide(L)' 'MADSSTRDVQKVTDVIHQLKMIRNGDKVLVCLSGGKDSLSLLHILRHYQQRCNKARSTSFQLGAITV' A
#
# COMPACT_ATOMS: atom_id res chain seq x y z
N MET A 1 10.12 2.71 21.14
CA MET A 1 9.53 1.35 21.15
C MET A 1 8.70 1.22 19.88
N ALA A 2 9.33 0.87 18.75
CA ALA A 2 8.64 0.75 17.47
C ALA A 2 7.98 -0.64 17.41
N ASP A 3 6.65 -0.64 17.49
CA ASP A 3 5.78 -1.82 17.41
C ASP A 3 6.18 -2.70 16.21
N SER A 4 6.33 -4.01 16.43
CA SER A 4 6.69 -4.97 15.37
C SER A 4 5.78 -4.85 14.13
N SER A 5 4.52 -4.47 14.30
CA SER A 5 3.55 -4.24 13.22
C SER A 5 3.97 -3.11 12.28
N THR A 6 4.72 -2.12 12.76
CA THR A 6 5.18 -0.97 11.96
C THR A 6 6.34 -1.36 11.04
N ARG A 7 7.14 -2.37 11.41
CA ARG A 7 8.27 -2.84 10.60
C ARG A 7 7.81 -3.51 9.31
N ASP A 8 6.69 -4.23 9.37
CA ASP A 8 6.16 -4.93 8.19
C ASP A 8 5.64 -3.94 7.15
N VAL A 9 5.00 -2.85 7.57
CA VAL A 9 4.57 -1.75 6.68
C VAL A 9 5.76 -1.12 5.94
N GLN A 10 6.89 -0.91 6.64
CA GLN A 10 8.10 -0.34 6.04
C GLN A 10 8.70 -1.26 4.98
N LYS A 11 8.86 -2.56 5.28
CA LYS A 11 9.39 -3.53 4.32
C LYS A 11 8.56 -3.61 3.05
N VAL A 12 7.24 -3.68 3.18
CA VAL A 12 6.33 -3.73 2.01
C VAL A 12 6.45 -2.46 1.17
N THR A 13 6.50 -1.30 1.83
CA THR A 13 6.69 0.00 1.17
C THR A 13 8.01 0.06 0.40
N ASP A 14 9.11 -0.39 1.01
CA ASP A 14 10.43 -0.38 0.39
C ASP A 14 10.47 -1.27 -0.85
N VAL A 15 9.88 -2.47 -0.78
CA VAL A 15 9.81 -3.39 -1.92
C VAL A 15 8.97 -2.81 -3.06
N ILE A 16 7.80 -2.22 -2.76
CA ILE A 16 6.95 -1.55 -3.76
C ILE A 16 7.74 -0.48 -4.51
N HIS A 17 8.55 0.30 -3.79
CA HIS A 17 9.36 1.36 -4.38
C HIS A 17 10.56 0.81 -5.17
N GLN A 18 11.31 -0.15 -4.61
CA GLN A 18 12.48 -0.77 -5.25
C GLN A 18 12.12 -1.49 -6.55
N LEU A 19 11.00 -2.21 -6.56
CA LEU A 19 10.51 -2.94 -7.73
C LEU A 19 9.69 -2.05 -8.67
N LYS A 20 9.49 -0.76 -8.36
CA LYS A 20 8.68 0.18 -9.14
C LYS A 20 7.27 -0.37 -9.47
N MET A 21 6.65 -1.03 -8.49
CA MET A 21 5.34 -1.68 -8.63
C MET A 21 4.20 -0.67 -8.78
N ILE A 22 4.36 0.51 -8.18
CA ILE A 22 3.38 1.60 -8.26
C ILE A 22 4.10 2.85 -8.75
N ARG A 23 3.58 3.45 -9.81
CA ARG A 23 4.11 4.64 -10.48
C ARG A 23 3.12 5.78 -10.40
N ASN A 24 3.60 6.98 -10.74
CA ASN A 24 2.78 8.17 -10.73
C ASN A 24 1.72 8.09 -11.84
N GLY A 25 0.46 8.29 -11.47
CA GLY A 25 -0.71 8.14 -12.34
C GLY A 25 -1.36 6.75 -12.30
N ASP A 26 -0.78 5.77 -11.60
CA ASP A 26 -1.29 4.39 -11.62
C ASP A 26 -2.65 4.25 -10.93
N LYS A 27 -3.43 3.29 -11.41
CA LYS A 27 -4.68 2.84 -10.79
C LYS A 27 -4.50 1.42 -10.29
N VAL A 28 -4.44 1.25 -8.98
CA VAL A 28 -4.19 -0.02 -8.30
C VAL A 28 -5.51 -0.55 -7.76
N LEU A 29 -5.93 -1.73 -8.23
CA LEU A 29 -7.12 -2.43 -7.75
C LEU A 29 -6.71 -3.59 -6.84
N VAL A 30 -7.27 -3.65 -5.63
CA VAL A 30 -7.00 -4.70 -4.66
C VAL A 30 -8.19 -5.66 -4.59
N CYS A 31 -7.96 -6.94 -4.90
CA CYS A 31 -8.97 -7.99 -4.72
C CYS A 31 -8.99 -8.46 -3.26
N LEU A 32 -10.13 -8.26 -2.60
CA LEU A 32 -10.38 -8.63 -1.22
C LEU A 32 -11.04 -10.01 -1.18
N SER A 33 -10.39 -10.97 -0.56
CA SER A 33 -10.93 -12.32 -0.34
C SER A 33 -11.81 -12.42 0.91
N GLY A 34 -11.94 -11.33 1.68
CA GLY A 34 -12.51 -11.33 3.03
C GLY A 34 -11.54 -11.83 4.11
N GLY A 35 -10.34 -12.26 3.73
CA GLY A 35 -9.29 -12.69 4.65
C GLY A 35 -8.54 -11.52 5.30
N LYS A 36 -7.98 -11.79 6.48
CA LYS A 36 -7.17 -10.85 7.27
C LYS A 36 -6.00 -10.28 6.47
N ASP A 37 -5.35 -11.10 5.64
CA ASP A 37 -4.19 -10.69 4.86
C ASP A 37 -4.55 -9.68 3.76
N SER A 38 -5.65 -9.93 3.04
CA SER A 38 -6.12 -9.02 1.98
C SER A 38 -6.55 -7.64 2.54
N LEU A 39 -7.17 -7.64 3.72
CA LEU A 39 -7.54 -6.41 4.44
C LEU A 39 -6.31 -5.70 5.01
N SER A 40 -5.35 -6.44 5.55
CA SER A 40 -4.08 -5.89 6.05
C SER A 40 -3.27 -5.27 4.92
N LEU A 41 -3.23 -5.91 3.75
CA LEU A 41 -2.57 -5.37 2.55
C LEU A 41 -3.24 -4.07 2.08
N LEU A 42 -4.58 -4.03 2.02
CA LEU A 42 -5.31 -2.81 1.69
C LEU A 42 -4.99 -1.68 2.68
N HIS A 43 -4.93 -2.00 3.97
CA HIS A 43 -4.57 -1.05 5.02
C HIS A 43 -3.15 -0.50 4.83
N ILE A 44 -2.17 -1.35 4.52
CA ILE A 44 -0.78 -0.98 4.25
C ILE A 44 -0.69 -0.08 3.00
N LEU A 45 -1.35 -0.47 1.90
CA LEU A 45 -1.36 0.31 0.65
C LEU A 45 -2.00 1.69 0.85
N ARG A 46 -3.04 1.79 1.66
CA ARG A 46 -3.67 3.06 2.02
C ARG A 46 -2.71 3.95 2.81
N HIS A 47 -1.99 3.38 3.78
CA HIS A 47 -0.98 4.10 4.54
C HIS A 47 0.18 4.57 3.64
N TYR A 48 0.62 3.72 2.71
CA TYR A 48 1.60 4.08 1.68
C TYR A 48 1.12 5.25 0.82
N GLN A 49 -0.13 5.22 0.33
CA GLN A 49 -0.73 6.30 -0.46
C GLN A 49 -0.70 7.63 0.30
N GLN A 50 -1.06 7.63 1.59
CA GLN A 50 -1.01 8.83 2.43
C GLN A 50 0.41 9.37 2.58
N ARG A 51 1.40 8.49 2.74
CA ARG A 51 2.82 8.88 2.83
C ARG A 51 3.32 9.47 1.51
N CYS A 52 2.98 8.86 0.37
CA CYS A 52 3.34 9.37 -0.96
C CYS A 52 2.70 10.72 -1.26
N ASN A 53 1.43 10.91 -0.89
CA ASN A 53 0.72 12.18 -1.03
C ASN A 53 1.36 13.28 -0.17
N LYS A 54 1.74 12.97 1.08
CA LYS A 54 2.47 13.92 1.95
C LYS A 54 3.84 14.30 1.38
N ALA A 55 4.56 13.33 0.81
CA ALA A 55 5.86 13.56 0.21
C ALA A 55 5.81 14.17 -1.21
N ARG A 56 4.61 14.35 -1.79
CA ARG A 56 4.40 14.77 -3.20
C ARG A 56 5.24 14.00 -4.22
N SER A 57 5.50 12.72 -3.94
CA SER A 57 6.41 11.89 -4.76
C SER A 57 5.66 11.09 -5.82
N THR A 58 4.59 10.39 -5.43
CA THR A 58 3.84 9.47 -6.30
C THR A 58 2.34 9.61 -6.05
N SER A 59 1.58 10.04 -7.05
CA SER A 59 0.12 10.07 -7.01
C SER A 59 -0.43 8.81 -7.66
N PHE A 60 -1.27 8.06 -6.97
CA PHE A 60 -1.94 6.89 -7.53
C PHE A 60 -3.34 6.74 -6.93
N GLN A 61 -4.22 6.07 -7.65
CA GLN A 61 -5.58 5.75 -7.22
C GLN A 61 -5.64 4.32 -6.69
N LEU A 62 -6.33 4.13 -5.57
CA LEU A 62 -6.52 2.82 -4.94
C LEU A 62 -8.01 2.47 -4.99
N GLY A 63 -8.33 1.33 -5.59
CA GLY A 63 -9.66 0.72 -5.56
C GLY A 63 -9.64 -0.62 -4.84
N ALA A 64 -10.79 -1.05 -4.34
CA ALA A 64 -10.95 -2.38 -3.75
C ALA A 64 -12.19 -3.06 -4.33
N ILE A 65 -12.08 -4.36 -4.62
CA ILE A 65 -13.17 -5.21 -5.10
C ILE A 65 -13.19 -6.49 -4.28
N THR A 66 -14.35 -6.92 -3.83
CA THR A 66 -14.55 -8.23 -3.21
C THR A 66 -14.91 -9.25 -4.29
N VAL A 67 -14.33 -10.45 -4.22
CA VAL A 67 -14.73 -11.60 -5.06
C VAL A 67 -15.76 -12.48 -4.35
#